data_AF-M4SWC5-F1
#
_entry.id   AF-M4SWC5-F1
#
_cell.length_a   1.000
_cell.length_b   1.000
_cell.length_c   1.000
_cell.angle_alpha   90.00
_cell.angle_beta   90.00
_cell.angle_gamma   90.00
#
_symmetry.space_group_name_H-M   'P 1'
#
loop_
_entity.id
_entity.type
_entity.pdbx_description
1 polymer ?
#
loop_
_entity_poly.entity_id
_entity_poly.type
_entity_poly.pdbx_seq_one_letter_code
_entity_poly.pdbx_strand_id
1 'polypeptide(L)'
;MAEEEQQQATPVAGPELQDDSKLKESVLTATYGENSRPAGDLNSKTIANTASQGYVAACNSAVGSKGAKTLAHVIACVCGTVSTQSTEEPCVLDGTTSVAWQAGNPPATKQWKQIRTACPAIQAKAITASRIRQAIDTALTTVTAIGTDTYIGNYDTGCDGDTQAACIKLGANVQTGTDPVKKLPWVGQLISVAKQLEQRAVANKQAANLQAKIAHLEALTMAVTKRAQFLTPPPTSHKSHEEPAPNRQGKDNQRSQAEEEECNKKEKSQNAQPTKNSNGTAKQKNSIKGAA
;
A
#
# COMPACT_ATOMS: atom_id res chain seq x y z
N MET A 1 9.99 -45.21 -27.57
CA MET A 1 10.40 -43.83 -27.23
C MET A 1 9.16 -42.95 -27.36
N ALA A 2 8.46 -42.75 -26.26
CA ALA A 2 7.46 -41.71 -26.06
C ALA A 2 7.03 -41.83 -24.59
N GLU A 3 7.68 -41.08 -23.71
CA GLU A 3 7.13 -40.79 -22.39
C GLU A 3 6.61 -39.35 -22.44
N GLU A 4 5.30 -39.24 -22.30
CA GLU A 4 4.57 -37.99 -22.10
C GLU A 4 4.99 -37.37 -20.78
N GLU A 5 5.69 -36.24 -20.86
CA GLU A 5 5.92 -35.38 -19.70
C GLU A 5 4.64 -34.58 -19.44
N GLN A 6 3.82 -35.05 -18.51
CA GLN A 6 2.71 -34.28 -17.95
C GLN A 6 3.25 -33.08 -17.19
N GLN A 7 3.30 -31.92 -17.83
CA GLN A 7 3.52 -30.64 -17.17
C GLN A 7 2.34 -30.33 -16.25
N GLN A 8 2.53 -30.64 -14.97
CA GLN A 8 1.69 -30.14 -13.89
C GLN A 8 1.76 -28.62 -13.89
N ALA A 9 0.64 -27.98 -14.21
CA ALA A 9 0.44 -26.55 -14.01
C ALA A 9 0.46 -26.28 -12.50
N THR A 10 1.64 -25.97 -11.97
CA THR A 10 1.79 -25.40 -10.64
C THR A 10 1.08 -24.05 -10.65
N PRO A 11 0.16 -23.76 -9.73
CA PRO A 11 -0.39 -22.43 -9.59
C PRO A 11 0.78 -21.53 -9.21
N VAL A 12 1.22 -20.66 -10.13
CA VAL A 12 2.16 -19.60 -9.82
C VAL A 12 1.44 -18.68 -8.83
N ALA A 13 1.64 -18.94 -7.54
CA ALA A 13 1.23 -18.03 -6.49
C ALA A 13 1.96 -16.72 -6.78
N GLY A 14 1.22 -15.73 -7.28
CA GLY A 14 1.73 -14.38 -7.38
C GLY A 14 2.25 -13.92 -6.01
N PRO A 15 3.19 -12.96 -5.96
CA PRO A 15 3.67 -12.44 -4.68
C PRO A 15 2.48 -12.04 -3.81
N GLU A 16 2.49 -12.45 -2.55
CA GLU A 16 1.45 -12.06 -1.59
C GLU A 16 1.41 -10.53 -1.50
N LEU A 17 0.31 -9.96 -2.02
CA LEU A 17 0.14 -8.52 -2.12
C LEU A 17 -0.23 -7.96 -0.75
N GLN A 18 0.57 -7.01 -0.25
CA GLN A 18 0.30 -6.40 1.05
C GLN A 18 -0.92 -5.47 1.00
N ASP A 19 -1.82 -5.62 1.96
CA ASP A 19 -2.95 -4.71 2.12
C ASP A 19 -2.52 -3.29 2.56
N ASP A 20 -3.49 -2.36 2.56
CA ASP A 20 -3.23 -0.96 2.93
C ASP A 20 -2.75 -0.79 4.38
N SER A 21 -3.14 -1.68 5.28
CA SER A 21 -2.70 -1.63 6.69
C SER A 21 -1.20 -1.93 6.76
N LYS A 22 -0.75 -2.99 6.09
CA LYS A 22 0.66 -3.38 6.07
C LYS A 22 1.55 -2.39 5.34
N LEU A 23 1.08 -1.82 4.23
CA LEU A 23 1.81 -0.76 3.55
C LEU A 23 1.88 0.51 4.41
N LYS A 24 0.80 0.86 5.13
CA LYS A 24 0.82 1.98 6.08
C LYS A 24 1.80 1.73 7.23
N GLU A 25 1.82 0.55 7.83
CA GLU A 25 2.79 0.17 8.87
C GLU A 25 4.24 0.31 8.35
N SER A 26 4.48 -0.07 7.10
CA SER A 26 5.80 0.01 6.45
C SER A 26 6.23 1.46 6.20
N VAL A 27 5.33 2.31 5.72
CA VAL A 27 5.58 3.77 5.58
C VAL A 27 5.87 4.40 6.95
N LEU A 28 5.09 4.05 7.97
CA LEU A 28 5.31 4.55 9.33
C LEU A 28 6.63 4.06 9.91
N THR A 29 7.03 2.82 9.62
CA THR A 29 8.32 2.27 10.06
C THR A 29 9.49 3.00 9.41
N ALA A 30 9.41 3.30 8.11
CA ALA A 30 10.43 4.11 7.45
C ALA A 30 10.47 5.55 8.00
N THR A 31 9.32 6.08 8.39
CA THR A 31 9.20 7.45 8.88
C THR A 31 9.68 7.59 10.33
N TYR A 32 9.24 6.69 11.21
CA TYR A 32 9.39 6.82 12.67
C TYR A 32 10.17 5.68 13.32
N GLY A 33 10.47 4.61 12.58
CA GLY A 33 11.10 3.41 13.14
C GLY A 33 10.12 2.45 13.82
N GLU A 34 8.83 2.77 13.77
CA GLU A 34 7.72 2.03 14.40
C GLU A 34 6.53 1.93 13.44
N ASN A 35 5.67 0.94 13.64
CA ASN A 35 4.50 0.70 12.80
C ASN A 35 3.34 1.70 13.02
N SER A 36 3.51 2.66 13.94
CA SER A 36 2.53 3.66 14.29
C SER A 36 3.16 5.05 14.40
N ARG A 37 2.34 6.09 14.40
CA ARG A 37 2.82 7.44 14.69
C ARG A 37 3.12 7.50 16.20
N PRO A 38 4.26 8.08 16.62
CA PRO A 38 4.57 8.27 18.03
C PRO A 38 3.44 9.03 18.74
N ALA A 39 2.94 8.45 19.83
CA ALA A 39 1.92 9.05 20.68
C ALA A 39 2.51 10.05 21.68
N GLY A 40 3.80 9.90 21.99
CA GLY A 40 4.56 10.80 22.86
C GLY A 40 5.87 11.24 22.21
N ASP A 41 6.87 11.49 23.06
CA ASP A 41 8.17 11.99 22.62
C ASP A 41 8.85 11.04 21.65
N LEU A 42 9.59 11.60 20.70
CA LEU A 42 10.45 10.83 19.83
C LEU A 42 11.54 10.13 20.65
N ASN A 43 11.77 8.85 20.38
CA ASN A 43 12.82 8.09 21.05
C ASN A 43 14.09 8.04 20.19
N SER A 44 15.22 8.46 20.75
CA SER A 44 16.52 8.47 20.05
C SER A 44 16.91 7.11 19.48
N LYS A 45 16.76 6.02 20.25
CA LYS A 45 17.11 4.67 19.80
C LYS A 45 16.20 4.22 18.66
N THR A 46 14.92 4.59 18.73
CA THR A 46 13.92 4.28 17.72
C THR A 46 14.21 5.00 16.41
N ILE A 47 14.56 6.29 16.43
CA ILE A 47 14.74 7.07 15.19
C ILE A 47 16.19 7.13 14.68
N ALA A 48 17.19 7.04 15.57
CA ALA A 48 18.61 7.34 15.27
C ALA A 48 19.57 6.19 15.64
N ASN A 49 19.07 4.97 15.86
CA ASN A 49 19.82 3.77 16.26
C ASN A 49 20.47 3.77 17.67
N THR A 50 20.69 4.93 18.26
CA THR A 50 21.41 5.08 19.54
C THR A 50 20.54 5.79 20.57
N ALA A 51 20.50 5.27 21.80
CA ALA A 51 19.76 5.89 22.90
C ALA A 51 20.46 7.13 23.44
N SER A 52 19.70 8.01 24.08
CA SER A 52 20.22 9.12 24.87
C SER A 52 21.14 10.08 24.09
N GLN A 53 20.79 10.42 22.84
CA GLN A 53 21.56 11.37 22.01
C GLN A 53 20.86 12.72 21.94
N GLY A 54 21.58 13.78 22.32
CA GLY A 54 21.22 15.15 21.95
C GLY A 54 21.62 15.46 20.51
N TYR A 55 21.30 16.68 20.06
CA TYR A 55 21.50 17.12 18.67
C TYR A 55 22.90 16.81 18.12
N VAL A 56 23.95 17.29 18.79
CA VAL A 56 25.34 17.18 18.30
C VAL A 56 25.74 15.72 18.04
N ALA A 57 25.40 14.82 18.96
CA ALA A 57 25.77 13.42 18.84
C ALA A 57 24.91 12.68 17.78
N ALA A 58 23.66 13.09 17.60
CA ALA A 58 22.74 12.50 16.62
C ALA A 58 22.88 13.04 15.19
N CYS A 59 23.36 14.29 15.03
CA CYS A 59 23.26 15.04 13.77
C CYS A 59 24.62 15.54 13.26
N ASN A 60 25.50 16.03 14.15
CA ASN A 60 26.83 16.55 13.77
C ASN A 60 27.83 15.41 13.53
N SER A 61 27.71 14.34 14.32
CA SER A 61 28.49 13.12 14.11
C SER A 61 28.00 12.36 12.89
N ALA A 62 28.92 11.74 12.14
CA ALA A 62 28.54 10.87 11.04
C ALA A 62 27.67 9.70 11.55
N VAL A 63 26.55 9.42 10.86
CA VAL A 63 25.52 8.41 11.23
C VAL A 63 25.97 6.94 11.25
N GLY A 64 27.28 6.68 11.22
CA GLY A 64 27.87 5.35 11.32
C GLY A 64 27.52 4.40 10.17
N SER A 65 27.73 3.11 10.38
CA SER A 65 27.45 2.07 9.37
C SER A 65 25.96 1.80 9.20
N LYS A 66 25.16 1.97 10.27
CA LYS A 66 23.71 1.76 10.25
C LYS A 66 22.93 2.91 9.59
N GLY A 67 23.56 4.06 9.35
CA GLY A 67 22.93 5.20 8.68
C GLY A 67 21.92 5.96 9.54
N ALA A 68 21.35 7.02 8.96
CA ALA A 68 20.23 7.77 9.51
C ALA A 68 18.97 6.91 9.38
N LYS A 69 18.58 6.23 10.46
CA LYS A 69 17.65 5.09 10.42
C LYS A 69 16.28 5.45 9.84
N THR A 70 15.74 6.63 10.16
CA THR A 70 14.38 7.03 9.81
C THR A 70 14.32 8.42 9.20
N LEU A 71 13.24 8.70 8.47
CA LEU A 71 13.01 10.05 7.95
C LEU A 71 12.82 11.07 9.09
N ALA A 72 12.20 10.69 10.21
CA ALA A 72 12.02 11.58 11.35
C ALA A 72 13.36 11.99 11.99
N HIS A 73 14.38 11.12 11.99
CA HIS A 73 15.72 11.50 12.44
C HIS A 73 16.33 12.57 11.54
N VAL A 74 16.27 12.38 10.22
CA VAL A 74 16.75 13.38 9.25
C VAL A 74 16.03 14.71 9.43
N ILE A 75 14.70 14.71 9.49
CA ILE A 75 13.90 15.93 9.65
C ILE A 75 14.15 16.61 11.01
N ALA A 76 14.27 15.83 12.10
CA ALA A 76 14.59 16.41 13.40
C ALA A 76 15.97 17.08 13.41
N CYS A 77 16.95 16.54 12.69
CA CYS A 77 18.27 17.15 12.57
C CYS A 77 18.26 18.42 11.69
N VAL A 78 17.57 18.39 10.56
CA VAL A 78 17.52 19.52 9.61
C VAL A 78 16.67 20.68 10.14
N CYS A 79 15.60 20.38 10.87
CA CYS A 79 14.64 21.39 11.32
C CYS A 79 14.70 21.68 12.82
N GLY A 80 15.46 20.91 13.59
CA GLY A 80 15.63 21.12 15.02
C GLY A 80 16.93 21.85 15.34
N THR A 81 17.01 22.34 16.56
CA THR A 81 18.19 23.04 17.08
C THR A 81 18.75 22.32 18.31
N VAL A 82 19.96 22.67 18.73
CA VAL A 82 20.53 22.20 20.00
C VAL A 82 19.66 22.65 21.18
N SER A 83 19.75 21.96 22.32
CA SER A 83 18.89 22.19 23.48
C SER A 83 18.97 23.59 24.10
N THR A 84 20.08 24.29 23.87
CA THR A 84 20.31 25.67 24.34
C THR A 84 19.71 26.72 23.41
N GLN A 85 19.36 26.36 22.17
CA GLN A 85 18.90 27.29 21.14
C GLN A 85 17.39 27.15 20.95
N SER A 86 16.62 28.02 21.60
CA SER A 86 15.15 27.91 21.69
C SER A 86 14.37 29.00 20.96
N THR A 87 15.06 29.92 20.30
CA THR A 87 14.46 31.09 19.63
C THR A 87 14.53 31.03 18.11
N GLU A 88 14.89 29.87 17.54
CA GLU A 88 15.10 29.69 16.10
C GLU A 88 14.32 28.47 15.61
N GLU A 89 13.81 28.55 14.39
CA GLU A 89 13.07 27.49 13.71
C GLU A 89 13.59 27.29 12.27
N PRO A 90 14.65 26.49 12.06
CA PRO A 90 15.40 26.44 10.79
C PRO A 90 14.58 26.12 9.53
N CYS A 91 13.47 25.41 9.67
CA CYS A 91 12.62 25.01 8.54
C CYS A 91 11.45 25.98 8.26
N VAL A 92 11.40 27.12 8.95
CA VAL A 92 10.44 28.20 8.71
C VAL A 92 11.21 29.49 8.53
N LEU A 93 10.96 30.19 7.42
CA LEU A 93 11.55 31.50 7.18
C LEU A 93 11.16 32.46 8.31
N ASP A 94 12.14 33.09 8.94
CA ASP A 94 11.99 34.00 10.09
C ASP A 94 11.21 33.37 11.28
N GLY A 95 11.24 32.04 11.40
CA GLY A 95 10.55 31.33 12.47
C GLY A 95 11.28 31.45 13.81
N THR A 96 10.55 31.81 14.87
CA THR A 96 11.12 32.06 16.21
C THR A 96 10.65 31.04 17.26
N THR A 97 9.93 30.00 16.85
CA THR A 97 9.36 29.03 17.79
C THR A 97 10.39 27.98 18.15
N SER A 98 10.47 27.62 19.43
CA SER A 98 11.37 26.56 19.88
C SER A 98 11.08 25.23 19.17
N VAL A 99 12.11 24.74 18.49
CA VAL A 99 12.23 23.38 17.92
C VAL A 99 13.44 22.64 18.49
N ALA A 100 13.87 23.08 19.68
CA ALA A 100 15.04 22.57 20.37
C ALA A 100 14.92 21.08 20.68
N TRP A 101 16.01 20.36 20.47
CA TRP A 101 16.20 19.01 20.97
C TRP A 101 16.25 19.01 22.49
N GLN A 102 15.98 17.85 23.09
CA GLN A 102 16.33 17.63 24.48
C GLN A 102 17.85 17.41 24.59
N ALA A 103 18.45 17.70 25.76
CA ALA A 103 19.90 17.58 25.93
C ALA A 103 20.45 16.17 25.60
N GLY A 104 19.64 15.14 25.82
CA GLY A 104 19.98 13.75 25.52
C GLY A 104 18.93 13.02 24.69
N ASN A 105 18.00 13.71 24.04
CA ASN A 105 16.97 13.06 23.23
C ASN A 105 16.52 13.96 22.08
N PRO A 106 15.81 13.41 21.08
CA PRO A 106 15.17 14.20 20.04
C PRO A 106 14.16 15.22 20.62
N PRO A 107 13.62 16.13 19.78
CA PRO A 107 12.62 17.08 20.21
C PRO A 107 11.43 16.40 20.89
N ALA A 108 10.98 16.98 22.01
CA ALA A 108 9.79 16.52 22.71
C ALA A 108 8.54 16.71 21.84
N THR A 109 7.42 16.12 22.24
CA THR A 109 6.17 16.08 21.46
C THR A 109 5.72 17.45 20.94
N LYS A 110 5.86 18.51 21.76
CA LYS A 110 5.49 19.88 21.37
C LYS A 110 6.40 20.43 20.27
N GLN A 111 7.71 20.34 20.45
CA GLN A 111 8.71 20.80 19.47
C GLN A 111 8.64 19.97 18.19
N TRP A 112 8.46 18.65 18.28
CA TRP A 112 8.26 17.80 17.10
C TRP A 112 6.98 18.15 16.34
N LYS A 113 5.90 18.48 17.05
CA LYS A 113 4.68 18.98 16.41
C LYS A 113 4.94 20.29 15.67
N GLN A 114 5.72 21.21 16.26
CA GLN A 114 6.11 22.47 15.63
C GLN A 114 6.95 22.24 14.36
N ILE A 115 7.98 21.39 14.42
CA ILE A 115 8.77 21.00 13.25
C ILE A 115 7.86 20.49 12.12
N ARG A 116 6.85 19.67 12.46
CA ARG A 116 5.91 19.13 11.48
C ARG A 116 4.95 20.16 10.90
N THR A 117 4.66 21.26 11.59
CA THR A 117 3.80 22.32 11.04
C THR A 117 4.50 23.15 9.97
N ALA A 118 5.83 23.10 9.90
CA ALA A 118 6.59 23.67 8.79
C ALA A 118 6.33 22.94 7.47
N CYS A 119 5.88 21.68 7.50
CA CYS A 119 5.50 20.96 6.29
C CYS A 119 4.19 21.51 5.73
N PRO A 120 4.12 21.90 4.43
CA PRO A 120 2.90 22.38 3.81
C PRO A 120 1.76 21.37 3.97
N ALA A 121 0.56 21.88 4.30
CA ALA A 121 -0.64 21.05 4.34
C ALA A 121 -0.95 20.56 2.91
N ILE A 122 -0.72 19.26 2.67
CA ILE A 122 -1.13 18.62 1.43
C ILE A 122 -2.55 18.08 1.57
N GLN A 123 -3.38 18.27 0.54
CA GLN A 123 -4.67 17.60 0.48
C GLN A 123 -4.47 16.08 0.57
N ALA A 124 -5.36 15.41 1.32
CA ALA A 124 -5.37 13.97 1.45
C ALA A 124 -5.54 13.34 0.07
N LYS A 125 -4.44 12.81 -0.47
CA LYS A 125 -4.40 12.11 -1.75
C LYS A 125 -3.84 10.71 -1.50
N ALA A 126 -4.28 9.75 -2.31
CA ALA A 126 -3.78 8.39 -2.23
C ALA A 126 -2.26 8.35 -2.37
N ILE A 127 -1.60 7.54 -1.54
CA ILE A 127 -0.18 7.24 -1.68
C ILE A 127 -0.04 6.26 -2.83
N THR A 128 0.69 6.65 -3.86
CA THR A 128 0.97 5.82 -5.04
C THR A 128 2.47 5.59 -5.16
N ALA A 129 2.86 4.54 -5.90
CA ALA A 129 4.26 4.24 -6.15
C ALA A 129 5.02 5.43 -6.79
N SER A 130 4.42 6.09 -7.77
CA SER A 130 4.98 7.28 -8.42
C SER A 130 5.19 8.43 -7.44
N ARG A 131 4.22 8.68 -6.54
CA ARG A 131 4.36 9.74 -5.53
C ARG A 131 5.47 9.44 -4.52
N ILE A 132 5.61 8.19 -4.11
CA ILE A 132 6.71 7.79 -3.20
C ILE A 132 8.05 8.03 -3.90
N ARG A 133 8.22 7.57 -5.14
CA ARG A 133 9.48 7.77 -5.88
C ARG A 133 9.80 9.24 -6.08
N GLN A 134 8.83 10.04 -6.53
CA GLN A 134 9.02 11.47 -6.69
C GLN A 134 9.42 12.16 -5.38
N ALA A 135 8.82 11.78 -4.26
CA ALA A 135 9.17 12.32 -2.94
C ALA A 135 10.60 11.92 -2.53
N ILE A 136 11.01 10.67 -2.79
CA ILE A 136 12.38 10.21 -2.55
C ILE A 136 13.37 10.99 -3.42
N ASP A 137 13.13 11.06 -4.73
CA ASP A 137 14.03 11.73 -5.67
C ASP A 137 14.20 13.20 -5.27
N THR A 138 13.10 13.88 -4.94
CA THR A 138 13.11 15.26 -4.43
C THR A 138 13.92 15.38 -3.14
N ALA A 139 13.70 14.49 -2.16
CA ALA A 139 14.45 14.50 -0.91
C ALA A 139 15.95 14.21 -1.12
N LEU A 140 16.32 13.39 -2.10
CA LEU A 140 17.73 13.09 -2.39
C LEU A 140 18.45 14.25 -3.09
N THR A 141 17.73 15.17 -3.75
CA THR A 141 18.35 16.38 -4.31
C THR A 141 18.91 17.33 -3.25
N THR A 142 18.50 17.19 -1.99
CA THR A 142 18.99 18.02 -0.88
C THR A 142 20.26 17.47 -0.24
N VAL A 143 20.81 16.37 -0.77
CA VAL A 143 22.10 15.82 -0.29
C VAL A 143 23.22 16.63 -0.93
N THR A 144 24.07 17.23 -0.09
CA THR A 144 25.20 18.06 -0.54
C THR A 144 26.52 17.45 -0.10
N ALA A 145 27.54 17.57 -0.94
CA ALA A 145 28.91 17.15 -0.67
C ALA A 145 29.74 18.38 -0.28
N ILE A 146 30.38 18.35 0.88
CA ILE A 146 31.20 19.45 1.40
C ILE A 146 32.48 18.87 1.98
N GLY A 147 33.61 19.25 1.39
CA GLY A 147 34.90 18.64 1.67
C GLY A 147 34.85 17.12 1.40
N THR A 148 35.20 16.32 2.40
CA THR A 148 35.18 14.86 2.32
C THR A 148 33.83 14.24 2.67
N ASP A 149 32.92 15.04 3.24
CA ASP A 149 31.68 14.56 3.85
C ASP A 149 30.45 14.91 3.02
N THR A 150 29.34 14.21 3.29
CA THR A 150 28.01 14.54 2.76
C THR A 150 27.04 14.91 3.87
N TYR A 151 26.13 15.82 3.56
CA TYR A 151 25.17 16.40 4.48
C TYR A 151 23.78 16.45 3.86
N ILE A 152 22.76 16.54 4.70
CA ILE A 152 21.40 16.96 4.32
C ILE A 152 21.02 18.13 5.21
N GLY A 153 20.45 19.19 4.63
CA GLY A 153 20.08 20.41 5.34
C GLY A 153 20.99 21.57 4.99
N ASN A 154 20.92 22.64 5.78
CA ASN A 154 21.78 23.80 5.59
C ASN A 154 23.18 23.50 6.14
N TYR A 155 24.23 24.00 5.50
CA TYR A 155 25.59 23.90 6.02
C TYR A 155 26.30 25.23 5.79
N ASP A 156 26.95 25.73 6.84
CA ASP A 156 27.84 26.90 6.77
C ASP A 156 29.29 26.46 7.04
N THR A 157 29.65 26.32 8.30
CA THR A 157 30.97 25.88 8.76
C THR A 157 30.91 24.58 9.57
N GLY A 158 29.70 24.12 9.89
CA GLY A 158 29.43 22.85 10.53
C GLY A 158 27.94 22.63 10.81
N CYS A 159 27.66 21.61 11.61
CA CYS A 159 26.33 21.01 11.75
C CYS A 159 25.92 20.90 13.22
N ASP A 160 26.02 22.00 13.97
CA ASP A 160 25.87 22.04 15.42
C ASP A 160 24.42 22.27 15.90
N GLY A 161 23.53 22.68 14.99
CA GLY A 161 22.14 23.02 15.31
C GLY A 161 22.01 24.31 16.10
N ASP A 162 23.03 25.18 16.04
CA ASP A 162 23.11 26.43 16.77
C ASP A 162 23.57 27.56 15.83
N THR A 163 24.77 28.10 16.06
CA THR A 163 25.31 29.26 15.32
C THR A 163 25.78 28.93 13.90
N GLN A 164 26.04 27.66 13.57
CA GLN A 164 26.52 27.27 12.25
C GLN A 164 25.37 26.90 11.34
N ALA A 165 24.77 25.74 11.55
CA ALA A 165 23.63 25.28 10.76
C ALA A 165 22.93 24.08 11.39
N ALA A 166 21.65 23.93 11.02
CA ALA A 166 20.89 22.72 11.26
C ALA A 166 20.95 21.78 10.04
N CYS A 167 21.52 20.59 10.25
CA CYS A 167 21.68 19.56 9.22
C CYS A 167 21.90 18.17 9.84
N ILE A 168 22.13 17.16 9.00
CA ILE A 168 22.65 15.86 9.41
C ILE A 168 23.86 15.48 8.56
N LYS A 169 24.92 15.01 9.23
CA LYS A 169 26.14 14.49 8.60
C LYS A 169 26.00 13.00 8.25
N LEU A 170 26.08 12.66 6.98
CA LEU A 170 26.00 11.27 6.50
C LEU A 170 27.35 10.53 6.58
N GLY A 171 28.46 11.29 6.53
CA GLY A 171 29.84 10.80 6.68
C GLY A 171 30.70 11.04 5.45
N ALA A 172 31.91 10.44 5.43
CA ALA A 172 32.97 10.70 4.45
C ALA A 172 32.74 10.06 3.05
N ASN A 173 31.50 10.11 2.56
CA ASN A 173 31.05 9.46 1.33
C ASN A 173 31.81 9.93 0.08
N VAL A 174 32.24 11.19 0.05
CA VAL A 174 33.00 11.76 -1.08
C VAL A 174 34.37 11.10 -1.16
N GLN A 175 35.06 10.98 -0.02
CA GLN A 175 36.38 10.37 0.06
C GLN A 175 36.35 8.88 -0.29
N THR A 176 35.31 8.16 0.14
CA THR A 176 35.20 6.71 -0.11
C THR A 176 34.51 6.37 -1.43
N GLY A 177 34.05 7.36 -2.21
CA GLY A 177 33.25 7.16 -3.42
C GLY A 177 31.94 6.40 -3.17
N THR A 178 31.45 6.39 -1.93
CA THR A 178 30.27 5.61 -1.54
C THR A 178 29.01 6.43 -1.71
N ASP A 179 28.03 5.87 -2.42
CA ASP A 179 26.69 6.47 -2.55
C ASP A 179 26.08 6.85 -1.17
N PRO A 180 25.82 8.14 -0.90
CA PRO A 180 25.24 8.60 0.37
C PRO A 180 23.84 8.05 0.63
N VAL A 181 23.10 7.62 -0.40
CA VAL A 181 21.77 6.99 -0.23
C VAL A 181 21.86 5.71 0.60
N LYS A 182 23.00 5.00 0.56
CA LYS A 182 23.23 3.82 1.41
C LYS A 182 23.26 4.15 2.92
N LYS A 183 23.40 5.42 3.29
CA LYS A 183 23.29 5.92 4.66
C LYS A 183 21.87 6.28 5.06
N LEU A 184 20.87 6.05 4.20
CA LEU A 184 19.46 6.38 4.42
C LEU A 184 18.58 5.12 4.31
N PRO A 185 18.60 4.18 5.28
CA PRO A 185 17.80 2.94 5.22
C PRO A 185 16.31 3.13 4.93
N TRP A 186 15.72 4.23 5.40
CA TRP A 186 14.32 4.58 5.14
C TRP A 186 14.00 4.75 3.65
N VAL A 187 14.97 5.15 2.82
CA VAL A 187 14.81 5.25 1.35
C VAL A 187 14.53 3.86 0.77
N GLY A 188 15.35 2.86 1.13
CA GLY A 188 15.16 1.49 0.67
C GLY A 188 13.82 0.89 1.11
N GLN A 189 13.36 1.21 2.32
CA GLN A 189 12.05 0.78 2.81
C GLN A 189 10.91 1.40 2.00
N LEU A 190 10.96 2.70 1.72
CA LEU A 190 9.93 3.37 0.90
C LEU A 190 9.94 2.89 -0.56
N ILE A 191 11.11 2.60 -1.14
CA ILE A 191 11.20 1.96 -2.46
C ILE A 191 10.49 0.60 -2.46
N SER A 192 10.65 -0.19 -1.40
CA SER A 192 9.95 -1.47 -1.25
C SER A 192 8.42 -1.29 -1.21
N VAL A 193 7.92 -0.29 -0.48
CA VAL A 193 6.49 0.07 -0.48
C VAL A 193 6.01 0.46 -1.88
N ALA A 194 6.79 1.28 -2.60
CA ALA A 194 6.45 1.67 -3.96
C ALA A 194 6.34 0.44 -4.90
N LYS A 195 7.26 -0.52 -4.77
CA LYS A 195 7.22 -1.78 -5.54
C LYS A 195 5.97 -2.60 -5.24
N GLN A 196 5.57 -2.70 -3.97
CA GLN A 196 4.34 -3.41 -3.58
C GLN A 196 3.08 -2.73 -4.16
N LEU A 197 3.03 -1.40 -4.15
CA LEU A 197 1.93 -0.65 -4.76
C LEU A 197 1.83 -0.87 -6.28
N GLU A 198 2.95 -1.01 -6.98
CA GLU A 198 2.95 -1.33 -8.41
C GLU A 198 2.47 -2.75 -8.70
N GLN A 199 2.96 -3.72 -7.94
CA GLN A 199 2.52 -5.11 -8.06
C GLN A 199 1.01 -5.22 -7.85
N ARG A 200 0.46 -4.48 -6.89
CA ARG A 200 -0.98 -4.37 -6.68
C ARG A 200 -1.72 -3.74 -7.85
N ALA A 201 -1.20 -2.65 -8.41
CA ALA A 201 -1.82 -2.01 -9.57
C ALA A 201 -1.88 -2.96 -10.78
N VAL A 202 -0.81 -3.74 -11.01
CA VAL A 202 -0.76 -4.75 -12.06
C VAL A 202 -1.77 -5.87 -11.80
N ALA A 203 -1.80 -6.43 -10.60
CA ALA A 203 -2.74 -7.50 -10.23
C ALA A 203 -4.20 -7.05 -10.34
N ASN A 204 -4.53 -5.84 -9.86
CA ASN A 204 -5.87 -5.27 -9.97
C ASN A 204 -6.31 -5.11 -11.44
N LYS A 205 -5.39 -4.69 -12.32
CA LYS A 205 -5.67 -4.59 -13.76
C LYS A 205 -5.94 -5.97 -14.38
N GLN A 206 -5.17 -6.99 -14.00
CA GLN A 206 -5.38 -8.36 -14.48
C GLN A 206 -6.71 -8.93 -14.00
N ALA A 207 -7.06 -8.71 -12.73
CA ALA A 207 -8.33 -9.13 -12.16
C ALA A 207 -9.53 -8.45 -12.84
N ALA A 208 -9.45 -7.14 -13.09
CA ALA A 208 -10.49 -6.40 -13.82
C ALA A 208 -10.68 -6.93 -15.25
N ASN A 209 -9.58 -7.23 -15.95
CA ASN A 209 -9.63 -7.82 -17.29
C ASN A 209 -10.26 -9.23 -17.28
N LEU A 210 -9.95 -10.05 -16.28
CA LEU A 210 -10.56 -11.37 -16.13
C LEU A 210 -12.06 -11.25 -15.85
N GLN A 211 -12.47 -10.35 -14.96
CA GLN A 211 -13.88 -10.10 -14.66
C GLN A 211 -14.65 -9.64 -15.91
N ALA A 212 -14.05 -8.77 -16.73
CA ALA A 212 -14.65 -8.34 -18.00
C ALA A 212 -14.82 -9.50 -18.98
N LYS A 213 -13.85 -10.43 -19.05
CA LYS A 213 -13.95 -11.64 -19.88
C LYS A 213 -15.05 -12.58 -19.38
N ILE A 214 -15.16 -12.78 -18.07
CA ILE A 214 -16.23 -13.59 -17.47
C ILE A 214 -17.60 -13.00 -17.81
N ALA A 215 -17.80 -11.70 -17.57
CA ALA A 215 -19.05 -11.02 -17.89
C ALA A 215 -19.41 -11.11 -19.39
N HIS A 216 -18.41 -11.04 -20.27
CA HIS A 216 -18.62 -11.22 -21.71
C HIS A 216 -19.06 -12.65 -22.06
N LEU A 217 -18.42 -13.67 -21.46
CA LEU A 217 -18.80 -15.07 -21.67
C LEU A 217 -20.21 -15.36 -21.14
N GLU A 218 -20.59 -14.78 -20.00
CA GLU A 218 -21.96 -14.86 -19.46
C GLU A 218 -22.98 -14.25 -20.44
N ALA A 219 -22.68 -13.07 -20.99
CA ALA A 219 -23.53 -12.42 -21.98
C ALA A 219 -23.70 -13.25 -23.26
N LEU A 220 -22.61 -13.84 -23.78
CA LEU A 220 -22.66 -14.73 -24.94
C LEU A 220 -23.50 -15.98 -24.65
N THR A 221 -23.33 -16.58 -23.47
CA THR A 221 -24.08 -17.77 -23.06
C THR A 221 -25.58 -17.47 -23.00
N MET A 222 -25.96 -16.34 -22.39
CA MET A 222 -27.35 -15.89 -22.36
C MET A 222 -27.91 -15.66 -23.76
N ALA A 223 -27.13 -15.08 -24.67
CA ALA A 223 -27.55 -14.84 -26.05
C ALA A 223 -27.76 -16.17 -26.83
N VAL A 224 -26.87 -17.15 -26.64
CA VAL A 224 -27.01 -18.48 -27.26
C VAL A 224 -28.26 -19.19 -26.73
N THR A 225 -28.49 -19.19 -25.42
CA THR A 225 -29.70 -19.78 -24.82
C THR A 225 -30.97 -19.11 -25.34
N LYS A 226 -31.00 -17.78 -25.43
CA LYS A 226 -32.11 -17.01 -26.02
C LYS A 226 -32.34 -17.30 -27.50
N ARG A 227 -31.34 -17.76 -28.24
CA ARG A 227 -31.49 -18.16 -29.65
C ARG A 227 -31.99 -19.61 -29.75
N ALA A 228 -31.51 -20.51 -28.90
CA ALA A 228 -31.88 -21.92 -28.91
C ALA A 228 -33.39 -22.15 -28.69
N GLN A 229 -34.04 -21.33 -27.85
CA GLN A 229 -35.50 -21.37 -27.64
C GLN A 229 -36.34 -21.12 -28.91
N PHE A 230 -35.76 -20.49 -29.95
CA PHE A 230 -36.44 -20.25 -31.23
C PHE A 230 -36.07 -21.28 -32.31
N LEU A 231 -35.15 -22.21 -32.01
CA LEU A 231 -34.72 -23.28 -32.93
C LEU A 231 -35.39 -24.62 -32.62
N THR A 232 -36.32 -24.69 -31.67
CA THR A 232 -37.17 -25.86 -31.48
C THR A 232 -38.06 -26.03 -32.72
N PRO A 233 -37.94 -27.13 -33.47
CA PRO A 233 -38.81 -27.36 -34.62
C PRO A 233 -40.25 -27.42 -34.12
N PRO A 234 -41.22 -26.82 -34.84
CA PRO A 234 -42.63 -27.07 -34.55
C PRO A 234 -42.85 -28.58 -34.56
N PRO A 235 -43.65 -29.14 -33.63
CA PRO A 235 -43.89 -30.58 -33.61
C PRO A 235 -44.37 -30.99 -35.00
N THR A 236 -43.60 -31.84 -35.68
CA THR A 236 -43.96 -32.39 -36.97
C THR A 236 -45.18 -33.28 -36.79
N SER A 237 -46.36 -32.72 -36.98
CA SER A 237 -47.60 -33.49 -37.11
C SER A 237 -47.65 -34.07 -38.53
N HIS A 238 -47.10 -35.26 -38.71
CA HIS A 238 -47.47 -36.12 -39.82
C HIS A 238 -48.46 -37.19 -39.31
N LYS A 239 -49.76 -36.94 -39.53
CA LYS A 239 -50.63 -37.76 -40.39
C LYS A 239 -52.08 -37.29 -40.31
N SER A 240 -52.72 -37.46 -41.46
CA SER A 240 -53.97 -36.87 -41.91
C SER A 240 -55.25 -37.49 -41.31
N HIS A 241 -56.31 -36.67 -41.39
CA HIS A 241 -57.75 -36.95 -41.43
C HIS A 241 -58.62 -37.00 -40.15
N GLU A 242 -59.64 -36.13 -40.23
CA GLU A 242 -60.94 -35.97 -39.54
C GLU A 242 -61.03 -35.68 -38.02
N GLU A 243 -61.65 -34.52 -37.72
CA GLU A 243 -62.13 -34.00 -36.42
C GLU A 243 -63.39 -34.75 -35.88
N PRO A 244 -63.87 -34.56 -34.61
CA PRO A 244 -63.75 -33.35 -33.79
C PRO A 244 -63.27 -33.51 -32.32
N ALA A 245 -62.89 -32.35 -31.77
CA ALA A 245 -62.25 -32.07 -30.48
C ALA A 245 -62.92 -32.64 -29.21
N PRO A 246 -62.18 -32.69 -28.08
CA PRO A 246 -62.48 -31.68 -27.07
C PRO A 246 -61.25 -30.97 -26.47
N ASN A 247 -61.32 -29.64 -26.54
CA ASN A 247 -60.95 -28.64 -25.54
C ASN A 247 -59.86 -29.01 -24.50
N ARG A 248 -58.66 -28.45 -24.67
CA ARG A 248 -57.75 -28.11 -23.56
C ARG A 248 -57.04 -26.79 -23.82
N GLN A 249 -57.70 -25.69 -23.45
CA GLN A 249 -57.03 -24.42 -23.21
C GLN A 249 -56.10 -24.55 -21.99
N GLY A 250 -54.83 -24.13 -22.19
CA GLY A 250 -54.07 -23.38 -21.20
C GLY A 250 -53.36 -24.16 -20.09
N LYS A 251 -52.31 -24.93 -20.42
CA LYS A 251 -51.29 -25.32 -19.41
C LYS A 251 -49.86 -24.90 -19.75
N ASP A 252 -49.59 -24.41 -20.95
CA ASP A 252 -48.21 -24.11 -21.35
C ASP A 252 -47.74 -22.70 -20.97
N ASN A 253 -48.66 -21.79 -20.61
CA ASN A 253 -48.31 -20.40 -20.26
C ASN A 253 -47.94 -20.19 -18.79
N GLN A 254 -48.12 -21.20 -17.92
CA GLN A 254 -47.75 -21.10 -16.49
C GLN A 254 -46.31 -21.55 -16.21
N ARG A 255 -45.72 -22.40 -17.07
CA ARG A 255 -44.36 -22.91 -16.87
C ARG A 255 -43.29 -21.87 -17.23
N SER A 256 -43.50 -21.13 -18.31
CA SER A 256 -42.61 -20.05 -18.75
C SER A 256 -42.55 -18.88 -17.76
N GLN A 257 -43.69 -18.49 -17.16
CA GLN A 257 -43.72 -17.41 -16.17
C GLN A 257 -43.10 -17.80 -14.82
N ALA A 258 -43.26 -19.06 -14.40
CA ALA A 258 -42.66 -19.55 -13.15
C ALA A 258 -41.12 -19.68 -13.24
N GLU A 259 -40.60 -20.10 -14.40
CA GLU A 259 -39.16 -20.21 -14.64
C GLU A 259 -38.49 -18.82 -14.78
N GLU A 260 -39.20 -17.82 -15.31
CA GLU A 260 -38.72 -16.44 -15.43
C GLU A 260 -38.71 -15.70 -14.08
N GLU A 261 -39.71 -15.91 -13.21
CA GLU A 261 -39.72 -15.38 -11.83
C GLU A 261 -38.64 -16.00 -10.92
N GLU A 262 -38.31 -17.28 -11.12
CA GLU A 262 -37.27 -17.94 -10.33
C GLU A 262 -35.86 -17.47 -10.72
N CYS A 263 -35.66 -17.08 -11.98
CA CYS A 263 -34.42 -16.45 -12.46
C CYS A 263 -34.26 -15.02 -11.90
N ASN A 264 -35.35 -14.23 -11.92
CA ASN A 264 -35.36 -12.85 -11.42
C ASN A 264 -35.20 -12.77 -9.88
N LYS A 265 -35.61 -13.80 -9.12
CA LYS A 265 -35.37 -13.86 -7.66
C LYS A 265 -33.90 -14.11 -7.30
N LYS A 266 -33.11 -14.76 -8.18
CA LYS A 266 -31.67 -14.97 -7.95
C LYS A 266 -30.84 -13.70 -8.19
N GLU A 267 -31.28 -12.84 -9.11
CA GLU A 267 -30.68 -11.52 -9.39
C GLU A 267 -30.65 -10.59 -8.15
N LYS A 268 -31.68 -10.61 -7.29
CA LYS A 268 -31.73 -9.78 -6.08
C LYS A 268 -30.85 -10.28 -4.91
N SER A 269 -30.42 -11.53 -4.94
CA SER A 269 -29.62 -12.13 -3.85
C SER A 269 -28.10 -11.89 -3.98
N GLN A 270 -27.63 -11.40 -5.13
CA GLN A 270 -26.22 -11.17 -5.39
C GLN A 270 -25.75 -9.71 -5.19
N ASN A 271 -26.65 -8.80 -4.79
CA ASN A 271 -26.26 -7.44 -4.41
C ASN A 271 -25.88 -7.32 -2.93
N ALA A 272 -25.20 -8.33 -2.38
CA ALA A 272 -24.54 -8.27 -1.08
C ALA A 272 -23.10 -7.80 -1.30
N GLN A 273 -22.85 -6.54 -0.96
CA GLN A 273 -21.52 -5.93 -0.89
C GLN A 273 -20.57 -6.83 -0.07
N PRO A 274 -19.30 -7.02 -0.48
CA PRO A 274 -18.40 -7.96 0.20
C PRO A 274 -18.04 -7.43 1.60
N THR A 275 -18.63 -8.03 2.64
CA THR A 275 -18.09 -7.93 3.99
C THR A 275 -16.82 -8.78 4.05
N LYS A 276 -15.72 -8.12 4.37
CA LYS A 276 -14.49 -8.75 4.85
C LYS A 276 -14.85 -9.82 5.89
N ASN A 277 -14.34 -11.05 5.71
CA ASN A 277 -13.59 -11.77 6.73
C ASN A 277 -13.09 -13.12 6.18
N SER A 278 -11.77 -13.24 6.19
CA SER A 278 -10.99 -14.45 6.07
C SER A 278 -11.23 -15.40 7.25
N ASN A 279 -11.60 -16.65 6.96
CA ASN A 279 -10.96 -17.88 7.46
C ASN A 279 -11.91 -19.07 7.29
N GLY A 280 -11.69 -19.85 6.22
CA GLY A 280 -12.31 -21.15 6.05
C GLY A 280 -11.54 -22.23 6.83
N THR A 281 -12.18 -22.83 7.83
CA THR A 281 -11.96 -24.24 8.15
C THR A 281 -13.28 -24.96 7.92
N ALA A 282 -13.37 -25.67 6.79
CA ALA A 282 -14.49 -26.52 6.48
C ALA A 282 -14.40 -27.80 7.33
N LYS A 283 -15.36 -28.00 8.25
CA LYS A 283 -15.59 -29.30 8.89
C LYS A 283 -16.68 -30.03 8.10
N GLN A 284 -16.26 -31.08 7.40
CA GLN A 284 -17.10 -31.99 6.62
C GLN A 284 -18.03 -32.77 7.57
N LYS A 285 -19.35 -32.58 7.46
CA LYS A 285 -20.35 -33.47 8.08
C LYS A 285 -20.81 -34.48 7.03
N ASN A 286 -20.28 -35.70 7.10
CA ASN A 286 -20.93 -36.85 6.48
C ASN A 286 -22.11 -37.29 7.37
N SER A 287 -23.30 -37.38 6.77
CA SER A 287 -24.43 -38.11 7.36
C SER A 287 -24.86 -39.15 6.34
N ILE A 288 -24.60 -40.42 6.65
CA ILE A 288 -25.21 -41.57 5.97
C ILE A 288 -26.20 -42.17 6.95
N LYS A 289 -27.47 -42.22 6.52
CA LYS A 289 -28.59 -42.94 7.14
C LYS A 289 -28.55 -44.42 6.74
N GLY A 290 -29.08 -45.29 7.61
CA GLY A 290 -29.59 -46.63 7.28
C GLY A 290 -29.21 -47.64 8.37
N ALA A 291 -30.09 -47.99 9.31
CA ALA A 291 -31.27 -48.88 9.21
C ALA A 291 -30.91 -50.34 9.52
N ALA A 292 -31.31 -50.77 10.72
CA ALA A 292 -31.78 -52.09 11.19
C ALA A 292 -31.44 -52.23 12.68
#